data_AF-A0A2M9MAS7-F1
#
_entry.id   AF-A0A2M9MAS7-F1
#
_cell.length_a   1.000
_cell.length_b   1.000
_cell.length_c   1.000
_cell.angle_alpha   90.00
_cell.angle_beta   90.00
_cell.angle_gamma   90.00
#
_symmetry.space_group_name_H-M   'P 1'
#
loop_
_entity.id
_entity.type
_entity.pdbx_description
1 polymer ?
#
loop_
_entity_poly.entity_id
_entity_poly.type
_entity_poly.pdbx_seq_one_letter_code
_entity_poly.pdbx_strand_id
1 'polypeptide(L)'
;MWRGRLAPRRVRDLVEHLPSGSALATALGGDPADRGWDLHAHLLAHVVDAAQHTAWTVAQAHSRKAVPPPEPVPRPRSRPRSAGPLDLSQHPLAQALPERLRSAPADD
;
A
#
# COMPACT_ATOMS: atom_id res chain seq x y z
N MET A 1 19.99 10.23 -33.25
CA MET A 1 18.94 9.39 -33.87
C MET A 1 19.31 7.92 -33.68
N TRP A 2 18.47 7.13 -33.00
CA TRP A 2 18.72 5.71 -32.73
C TRP A 2 18.45 4.87 -34.00
N ARG A 3 19.36 3.95 -34.36
CA ARG A 3 19.32 3.19 -35.65
C ARG A 3 18.63 1.82 -35.55
N GLY A 4 17.82 1.60 -34.50
CA GLY A 4 16.95 0.41 -34.41
C GLY A 4 17.64 -0.93 -34.17
N ARG A 5 18.95 -0.98 -33.93
CA ARG A 5 19.67 -2.24 -33.65
C ARG A 5 20.52 -2.11 -32.40
N LEU A 6 20.20 -2.90 -31.38
CA LEU A 6 21.01 -3.12 -30.20
C LEU A 6 21.62 -4.51 -30.28
N ALA A 7 22.89 -4.65 -29.90
CA ALA A 7 23.51 -5.97 -29.77
C ALA A 7 22.79 -6.77 -28.67
N PRO A 8 22.56 -8.09 -28.83
CA PRO A 8 21.85 -8.90 -27.83
C PRO A 8 22.44 -8.80 -26.41
N ARG A 9 23.78 -8.73 -26.31
CA ARG A 9 24.50 -8.52 -25.04
C ARG A 9 24.11 -7.20 -24.37
N ARG A 10 23.98 -6.12 -25.16
CA ARG A 10 23.59 -4.80 -24.66
C ARG A 10 22.12 -4.74 -24.23
N VAL A 11 21.24 -5.48 -24.91
CA VAL A 11 19.84 -5.62 -24.48
C VAL A 11 19.77 -6.36 -23.15
N ARG A 12 20.54 -7.44 -23.00
CA ARG A 12 20.64 -8.21 -21.77
C ARG A 12 21.13 -7.35 -20.60
N ASP A 13 22.22 -6.62 -20.76
CA ASP A 13 22.77 -5.74 -19.71
C ASP A 13 21.74 -4.67 -19.28
N LEU A 14 20.97 -4.11 -20.22
CA LEU A 14 19.92 -3.13 -19.93
C LEU A 14 18.76 -3.72 -19.13
N VAL A 15 18.42 -4.99 -19.35
CA VAL A 15 17.38 -5.70 -18.61
C VAL A 15 17.88 -6.10 -17.22
N GLU A 16 19.11 -6.61 -17.12
CA GLU A 16 19.71 -7.06 -15.85
C GLU A 16 19.99 -5.91 -14.88
N HIS A 17 20.34 -4.73 -15.40
CA HIS A 17 20.64 -3.54 -14.61
C HIS A 17 19.54 -2.47 -14.67
N LEU A 18 18.33 -2.88 -15.04
CA LEU A 18 17.20 -1.97 -15.10
C LEU A 18 16.85 -1.45 -13.70
N PRO A 19 16.71 -0.13 -13.50
CA PRO A 19 16.27 0.41 -12.22
C PRO A 19 14.89 -0.13 -11.82
N SER A 20 14.71 -0.41 -10.53
CA SER A 20 13.44 -0.87 -9.94
C SER A 20 12.27 0.10 -10.19
N GLY A 21 12.56 1.41 -10.30
CA GLY A 21 11.57 2.44 -10.62
C GLY A 21 11.29 2.65 -12.10
N SER A 22 11.87 1.85 -13.00
CA SER A 22 11.67 2.00 -14.44
C SER A 22 10.25 1.62 -14.88
N ALA A 23 9.77 2.19 -15.99
CA ALA A 23 8.44 1.91 -16.52
C ALA A 23 8.19 0.41 -16.80
N LEU A 24 9.22 -0.31 -17.26
CA LEU A 24 9.15 -1.75 -17.53
C LEU A 24 9.13 -2.57 -16.23
N ALA A 25 9.94 -2.23 -15.23
CA ALA A 25 9.90 -2.89 -13.93
C ALA A 25 8.54 -2.70 -13.24
N THR A 26 7.95 -1.52 -13.34
CA THR A 26 6.58 -1.28 -12.85
C THR A 26 5.55 -2.09 -13.62
N ALA A 27 5.61 -2.11 -14.96
CA ALA A 27 4.66 -2.85 -15.78
C ALA A 27 4.69 -4.37 -15.54
N LEU A 28 5.87 -4.92 -15.21
CA LEU A 28 6.04 -6.33 -14.85
C LEU A 28 5.69 -6.63 -13.39
N GLY A 29 5.91 -5.66 -12.50
CA GLY A 29 5.83 -5.84 -11.04
C GLY A 29 4.56 -5.34 -10.35
N GLY A 30 3.69 -4.56 -11.02
CA GLY A 30 2.48 -4.05 -10.37
C GLY A 30 1.75 -2.90 -11.05
N ASP A 31 1.02 -2.14 -10.24
CA ASP A 31 0.16 -1.03 -10.66
C ASP A 31 1.04 0.17 -11.08
N PRO A 32 0.72 0.90 -12.16
CA PRO A 32 1.36 2.18 -12.47
C PRO A 32 1.47 3.15 -11.29
N ALA A 33 0.56 3.07 -10.31
CA ALA A 33 0.60 3.84 -9.06
C ALA A 33 1.81 3.52 -8.16
N ASP A 34 2.44 2.35 -8.33
CA ASP A 34 3.66 1.95 -7.62
C ASP A 34 4.94 2.58 -8.21
N ARG A 35 4.84 3.30 -9.34
CA ARG A 35 6.00 3.92 -9.99
C ARG A 35 6.62 4.99 -9.08
N GLY A 36 7.91 4.84 -8.78
CA GLY A 36 8.66 5.76 -7.92
C GLY A 36 8.60 5.42 -6.43
N TRP A 37 7.79 4.43 -6.03
CA TRP A 37 7.75 3.91 -4.68
C TRP A 37 8.74 2.76 -4.50
N ASP A 38 10.02 3.11 -4.43
CA ASP A 38 11.06 2.18 -4.02
C ASP A 38 11.07 2.00 -2.49
N LEU A 39 11.98 1.17 -1.98
CA LEU A 39 12.13 0.96 -0.53
C LEU A 39 12.45 2.26 0.20
N HIS A 40 13.31 3.12 -0.38
CA HIS A 40 13.68 4.38 0.23
C HIS A 40 12.49 5.33 0.33
N ALA A 41 11.65 5.43 -0.70
CA ALA A 41 10.43 6.21 -0.69
C ALA A 41 9.47 5.75 0.41
N HIS A 42 9.30 4.43 0.59
CA HIS A 42 8.52 3.88 1.70
C HIS A 42 9.08 4.27 3.06
N LEU A 43 10.39 4.09 3.28
CA LEU A 43 11.04 4.43 4.54
C LEU A 43 10.97 5.93 4.83
N LEU A 44 11.18 6.78 3.83
CA LEU A 44 11.07 8.24 3.96
C LEU A 44 9.64 8.67 4.31
N ALA A 45 8.63 8.10 3.66
CA ALA A 45 7.24 8.36 4.01
C ALA A 45 6.95 8.02 5.48
N HIS A 46 7.46 6.87 5.96
CA HIS A 46 7.34 6.49 7.37
C HIS A 46 8.01 7.48 8.32
N VAL A 47 9.20 7.97 7.97
CA VAL A 47 9.91 8.98 8.78
C VAL A 47 9.13 10.30 8.83
N VAL A 48 8.59 10.75 7.69
CA VAL A 48 7.77 11.96 7.61
C VAL A 48 6.52 11.83 8.46
N ASP A 49 5.80 10.70 8.36
CA ASP A 49 4.59 10.45 9.16
C ASP A 49 4.90 10.43 10.66
N ALA A 50 6.00 9.79 11.07
CA ALA A 50 6.44 9.77 12.45
C ALA A 50 6.76 11.18 12.97
N ALA A 51 7.48 11.99 12.18
CA ALA A 51 7.81 13.36 12.53
C ALA A 51 6.57 14.26 12.68
N GLN A 52 5.62 14.15 11.75
CA GLN A 52 4.34 14.85 11.83
C GLN A 52 3.55 14.44 13.06
N HIS A 53 3.53 13.14 13.39
CA HIS A 53 2.84 12.64 14.56
C HIS A 53 3.48 13.12 15.86
N THR A 54 4.82 13.17 15.94
CA THR A 54 5.52 13.76 17.10
C THR A 54 5.17 15.24 17.25
N ALA A 55 5.18 16.02 16.16
CA ALA A 55 4.82 17.43 16.20
C ALA A 55 3.37 17.64 16.64
N TRP A 56 2.45 16.80 16.16
CA TRP A 56 1.05 16.80 16.58
C TRP A 56 0.90 16.48 18.06
N THR A 57 1.60 15.47 18.59
CA THR A 57 1.54 15.12 20.01
C THR A 57 1.94 16.28 20.90
N VAL A 58 3.02 17.00 20.53
CA VAL A 58 3.44 18.22 21.24
C VAL A 58 2.37 19.31 21.12
N ALA A 59 1.86 19.57 19.91
CA ALA A 59 0.83 20.59 19.69
C ALA A 59 -0.46 20.30 20.49
N GLN A 60 -0.87 19.03 20.57
CA GLN A 60 -2.02 18.60 21.34
C GLN A 60 -1.78 18.84 22.84
N ALA A 61 -0.62 18.42 23.36
CA ALA A 61 -0.29 18.58 24.79
C ALA A 61 -0.30 20.05 25.24
N HIS A 62 0.01 20.98 24.34
CA HIS A 62 0.02 22.43 24.61
C HIS A 62 -1.27 23.15 24.17
N SER A 63 -2.27 22.44 23.66
CA SER A 63 -3.53 23.03 23.22
C SER A 63 -4.65 22.78 24.23
N ARG A 64 -5.52 23.78 24.40
CA ARG A 64 -6.77 23.64 25.16
C ARG A 64 -7.91 23.03 24.34
N LYS A 65 -7.72 22.93 23.02
CA LYS A 65 -8.69 22.38 22.06
C LYS A 65 -8.06 21.18 21.35
N ALA A 66 -8.89 20.17 21.04
CA ALA A 66 -8.43 19.01 20.28
C ALA A 66 -7.86 19.45 18.92
N VAL A 67 -6.60 19.09 18.67
CA VAL A 67 -5.92 19.31 17.39
C VAL A 67 -6.15 18.07 16.52
N PRO A 68 -6.59 18.20 15.26
CA PRO A 68 -6.78 17.06 14.39
C PRO A 68 -5.45 16.32 14.14
N PRO A 69 -5.45 14.97 14.12
CA PRO A 69 -4.25 14.21 13.80
C PRO A 69 -3.82 14.47 12.34
N PRO A 70 -2.50 14.39 12.05
CA PRO A 70 -2.01 14.58 10.70
C PRO A 70 -2.44 13.43 9.80
N GLU A 71 -2.73 13.76 8.54
CA GLU A 71 -2.99 12.75 7.50
C GLU A 71 -1.66 12.15 7.03
N PRO A 72 -1.53 10.81 7.00
CA PRO A 72 -0.32 10.16 6.50
C PRO A 72 -0.04 10.50 5.04
N VAL A 73 1.24 10.49 4.66
CA VAL A 73 1.65 10.61 3.27
C VAL A 73 0.91 9.56 2.42
N PRO A 74 0.30 9.93 1.29
CA PRO A 74 -0.45 8.98 0.47
C PRO A 74 0.49 7.94 -0.14
N ARG A 75 0.19 6.65 0.06
CA ARG A 75 1.02 5.53 -0.43
C ARG A 75 0.26 4.70 -1.48
N PRO A 76 0.97 4.00 -2.37
CA PRO A 76 0.35 3.03 -3.25
C PRO A 76 -0.31 1.96 -2.40
N ARG A 77 -1.49 1.49 -2.83
CA ARG A 77 -2.25 0.44 -2.14
C ARG A 77 -2.71 0.77 -0.71
N SER A 78 -2.43 1.96 -0.16
CA SER A 78 -2.97 2.40 1.13
C SER A 78 -4.38 2.95 1.02
N ARG A 79 -4.90 3.17 -0.20
CA ARG A 79 -6.33 3.41 -0.38
C ARG A 79 -7.02 2.08 -0.06
N PRO A 80 -7.77 1.96 1.04
CA PRO A 80 -8.63 0.80 1.19
C PRO A 80 -9.52 0.82 -0.04
N ARG A 81 -9.43 -0.22 -0.86
CA ARG A 81 -10.54 -0.52 -1.75
C ARG A 81 -11.69 -0.68 -0.78
N SER A 82 -12.62 0.28 -0.77
CA SER A 82 -13.90 0.10 -0.12
C SER A 82 -14.57 -1.02 -0.93
N ALA A 83 -14.14 -2.25 -0.66
CA ALA A 83 -15.00 -3.39 -0.82
C ALA A 83 -16.11 -3.07 0.17
N GLY A 84 -17.28 -2.72 -0.36
CA GLY A 84 -18.49 -2.77 0.45
C GLY A 84 -18.61 -4.15 1.10
N PRO A 85 -19.61 -4.36 1.97
CA PRO A 85 -19.89 -5.68 2.52
C PRO A 85 -19.85 -6.70 1.39
N LEU A 86 -18.94 -7.68 1.49
CA LEU A 86 -18.88 -8.76 0.52
C LEU A 86 -20.23 -9.47 0.61
N ASP A 87 -21.09 -9.26 -0.38
CA ASP A 87 -22.38 -9.95 -0.44
C ASP A 87 -22.12 -11.39 -0.86
N LEU A 88 -21.91 -12.24 0.15
CA LEU A 88 -21.68 -13.66 -0.04
C LEU A 88 -23.00 -14.43 -0.19
N SER A 89 -24.17 -13.78 -0.19
CA SER A 89 -25.47 -14.47 -0.28
C SER A 89 -25.66 -15.28 -1.57
N GLN A 90 -24.96 -14.89 -2.64
CA GLN A 90 -25.02 -15.57 -3.94
C GLN A 90 -23.83 -16.50 -4.22
N HIS A 91 -22.89 -16.65 -3.28
CA HIS A 91 -21.69 -17.45 -3.52
C HIS A 91 -22.01 -18.95 -3.44
N PRO A 92 -21.55 -19.80 -4.39
CA PRO A 92 -21.93 -21.23 -4.46
C PRO A 92 -21.50 -22.05 -3.24
N LEU A 93 -20.57 -21.54 -2.42
CA LEU A 93 -20.09 -22.16 -1.18
C LEU A 93 -20.59 -21.44 0.08
N ALA A 94 -21.44 -20.43 -0.04
CA ALA A 94 -21.99 -19.73 1.13
C ALA A 94 -22.99 -20.64 1.84
N GLN A 95 -22.51 -21.33 2.88
CA GLN A 95 -23.35 -22.06 3.81
C GLN A 95 -23.57 -21.19 5.05
N ALA A 96 -24.80 -21.22 5.57
CA ALA A 96 -25.10 -20.55 6.82
C ALA A 96 -24.21 -21.12 7.93
N LEU A 97 -23.56 -20.22 8.70
CA LEU A 97 -22.70 -20.64 9.81
C LEU A 97 -23.50 -21.58 10.74
N PRO A 98 -23.02 -22.79 11.08
CA PRO A 98 -23.77 -23.69 11.94
C PRO A 98 -24.00 -23.09 13.32
N GLU A 99 -25.16 -23.35 13.92
CA GLU A 99 -25.64 -22.70 15.16
C GLU A 99 -24.64 -22.77 16.32
N ARG A 100 -23.93 -23.89 16.45
CA ARG A 100 -22.86 -24.09 17.45
C ARG A 100 -21.72 -23.06 17.41
N LEU A 101 -21.52 -22.40 16.26
CA LEU A 101 -20.51 -21.36 16.06
C LEU A 101 -21.09 -19.94 16.22
N ARG A 102 -22.42 -19.81 16.31
CA ARG A 102 -23.10 -18.51 16.50
C ARG A 102 -23.21 -18.13 17.97
N SER A 103 -23.35 -19.11 18.85
CA SER A 103 -23.23 -18.95 20.29
C SER A 103 -21.77 -19.14 20.70
N ALA A 104 -21.11 -18.10 21.19
CA ALA A 104 -19.90 -18.29 21.99
C ALA A 104 -20.28 -19.17 23.21
N PRO A 105 -19.45 -20.13 23.64
CA PRO A 105 -19.67 -20.76 24.94
C PRO A 105 -19.69 -19.65 25.98
N ALA A 106 -20.76 -19.55 26.75
CA ALA A 106 -20.72 -18.79 27.98
C ALA A 106 -19.72 -19.50 28.89
N ASP A 107 -18.58 -18.84 29.15
CA ASP A 107 -17.63 -19.30 30.16
C ASP A 107 -18.36 -19.27 31.52
N ASP A 108 -18.69 -20.44 32.06
CA ASP A 108 -19.07 -20.68 33.47
C ASP A 108 -17.81 -20.97 34.31
#